data_AF-A0A0C1KQV7-F1
#
_entry.id   AF-A0A0C1KQV7-F1
#
_cell.length_a   1.000
_cell.length_b   1.000
_cell.length_c   1.000
_cell.angle_alpha   90.00
_cell.angle_beta   90.00
_cell.angle_gamma   90.00
#
_symmetry.space_group_name_H-M   'P 1'
#
loop_
_entity.id
_entity.type
_entity.pdbx_description
1 polymer ?
#
loop_
_entity_poly.entity_id
_entity_poly.type
_entity_poly.pdbx_seq_one_letter_code
_entity_poly.pdbx_strand_id
1 'polypeptide(L)'
;MKTVIERRKLIYGTVSFLLLLITVSALAQDGNAGINEANTKVRSYFAAGVNLMYAVGAIVGLIGAVKVYQKWNSGDHDTGKVAAAWFGSCVFLVIVATVIRSFFGV
;
A
#
# COMPACT_ATOMS: atom_id res chain seq x y z
N MET A 1 0.60 39.84 47.00
CA MET A 1 -0.35 38.70 46.96
C MET A 1 -1.37 38.81 45.82
N LYS A 2 -2.05 39.96 45.62
CA LYS A 2 -3.04 40.16 44.54
C LYS A 2 -2.51 39.98 43.10
N THR A 3 -1.27 40.40 42.84
CA THR A 3 -0.60 40.27 41.52
C THR A 3 -0.33 38.83 41.10
N VAL A 4 -0.12 37.92 42.05
CA VAL A 4 0.09 36.48 41.78
C VAL A 4 -1.24 35.81 41.42
N ILE A 5 -2.35 36.26 42.01
CA ILE A 5 -3.70 35.74 41.74
C ILE A 5 -4.17 36.18 40.35
N GLU A 6 -3.97 37.44 39.97
CA GLU A 6 -4.28 37.96 38.63
C GLU A 6 -3.50 37.22 37.52
N ARG A 7 -2.19 36.98 37.72
CA ARG A 7 -1.37 36.19 36.79
C ARG A 7 -1.86 34.75 36.64
N ARG A 8 -2.30 34.11 37.73
CA ARG A 8 -2.87 32.75 37.68
C ARG A 8 -4.19 32.72 36.92
N LYS A 9 -5.09 33.68 37.12
CA LYS A 9 -6.34 33.81 36.36
C LYS A 9 -6.09 33.98 34.86
N LEU A 10 -5.08 34.79 34.48
CA LEU A 10 -4.68 34.99 33.08
C LEU A 10 -4.17 33.69 32.43
N ILE A 11 -3.39 32.90 33.17
CA ILE A 11 -2.88 31.59 32.72
C ILE A 11 -4.03 30.60 32.53
N TYR A 12 -4.97 30.51 33.48
CA TYR A 12 -6.12 29.62 33.32
C TYR A 12 -7.03 30.03 32.16
N GLY A 13 -7.22 31.34 31.94
CA GLY A 13 -8.00 31.85 30.80
C GLY A 13 -7.35 31.52 29.46
N THR A 14 -6.03 31.66 29.34
CA THR A 14 -5.29 31.32 28.11
C THR A 14 -5.27 29.83 27.82
N VAL A 15 -5.11 28.98 28.84
CA VAL A 15 -5.19 27.51 28.68
C VAL A 15 -6.60 27.07 28.27
N SER A 16 -7.65 27.63 28.87
CA SER A 16 -9.04 27.32 28.49
C SER A 16 -9.36 27.74 27.06
N PHE A 17 -8.85 28.89 26.62
CA PHE A 17 -9.01 29.36 25.23
C PHE A 17 -8.29 28.47 24.22
N LEU A 18 -7.05 28.04 24.53
CA LEU A 18 -6.30 27.08 23.69
C LEU A 18 -7.01 25.73 23.56
N LEU A 19 -7.58 25.21 24.65
CA LEU A 19 -8.34 23.96 24.62
C LEU A 19 -9.59 24.06 23.75
N LEU A 20 -10.24 25.22 23.73
CA LEU A 20 -11.44 25.48 22.93
C LEU A 20 -11.12 25.59 21.42
N LEU A 21 -9.94 26.11 21.05
CA LEU A 21 -9.48 26.12 19.66
C LEU A 21 -9.16 24.72 19.12
N ILE A 22 -8.67 23.82 19.99
CA ILE A 22 -8.35 22.43 19.63
C ILE A 22 -9.64 21.62 19.41
N THR A 23 -10.68 21.83 20.21
CA THR A 23 -11.95 21.10 20.05
C THR A 23 -12.70 21.53 18.79
N VAL A 24 -12.67 22.81 18.42
CA VAL A 24 -13.27 23.31 17.17
C VAL A 24 -12.54 22.74 15.95
N SER A 25 -11.22 22.63 15.99
CA SER A 25 -10.44 22.04 14.89
C SER A 25 -10.62 20.52 14.79
N ALA A 26 -10.77 19.81 15.91
CA ALA A 26 -11.09 18.38 15.91
C ALA A 26 -12.51 18.07 15.38
N LEU A 27 -13.50 18.90 15.70
CA LEU A 27 -14.88 18.74 15.20
C LEU A 27 -15.02 19.13 13.72
N ALA A 28 -14.10 19.94 13.19
CA ALA A 28 -14.07 20.34 11.79
C ALA A 28 -13.35 19.33 10.87
N GLN A 29 -12.79 18.23 11.42
CA GLN A 29 -12.10 17.23 10.64
C GLN A 29 -13.12 16.34 9.90
N ASP A 30 -13.24 16.54 8.59
CA ASP A 30 -14.12 15.73 7.75
C ASP A 30 -13.53 14.32 7.58
N GLY A 31 -14.22 13.31 8.12
CA GLY A 31 -13.82 11.91 7.97
C GLY A 31 -13.72 11.48 6.51
N ASN A 32 -14.53 12.08 5.62
CA ASN A 32 -14.47 11.80 4.19
C ASN A 32 -13.19 12.37 3.55
N ALA A 33 -12.68 13.50 4.05
CA ALA A 33 -11.39 14.05 3.62
C ALA A 33 -10.23 13.12 3.98
N GLY A 34 -10.24 12.55 5.20
CA GLY A 34 -9.24 11.55 5.61
C GLY A 34 -9.27 10.27 4.77
N ILE A 35 -10.46 9.79 4.41
CA ILE A 35 -10.64 8.63 3.51
C ILE A 35 -10.11 8.94 2.10
N ASN A 36 -10.38 10.14 1.57
CA ASN A 36 -9.88 10.55 0.25
C ASN A 36 -8.36 10.71 0.23
N GLU A 37 -7.76 11.22 1.30
CA GLU A 37 -6.32 11.31 1.44
C GLU A 37 -5.69 9.90 1.48
N ALA A 38 -6.24 8.99 2.29
CA ALA A 38 -5.78 7.60 2.35
C ALA A 38 -5.88 6.90 0.98
N ASN A 39 -6.99 7.08 0.25
CA ASN A 39 -7.18 6.54 -1.10
C ASN A 39 -6.10 7.05 -2.07
N THR A 40 -5.81 8.35 -2.03
CA THR A 40 -4.76 8.97 -2.85
C THR A 40 -3.37 8.40 -2.53
N LYS A 41 -3.06 8.20 -1.24
CA LYS A 41 -1.79 7.60 -0.80
C LYS A 41 -1.67 6.15 -1.27
N VAL A 42 -2.70 5.33 -1.10
CA VAL A 42 -2.70 3.93 -1.57
C VAL A 42 -2.47 3.86 -3.09
N ARG A 43 -3.14 4.72 -3.87
CA ARG A 43 -2.95 4.82 -5.32
C ARG A 43 -1.53 5.22 -5.70
N SER A 44 -0.91 6.13 -4.94
CA SER A 44 0.47 6.57 -5.21
C SER A 44 1.50 5.43 -5.06
N TYR A 45 1.26 4.49 -4.15
CA TYR A 45 2.15 3.34 -3.96
C TYR A 45 1.92 2.23 -4.98
N PHE A 46 0.82 2.27 -5.72
CA PHE A 46 0.43 1.19 -6.62
C PHE A 46 1.48 0.91 -7.69
N ALA A 47 2.01 1.96 -8.33
CA ALA A 47 3.04 1.81 -9.37
C ALA A 47 4.34 1.20 -8.82
N ALA A 48 4.79 1.65 -7.64
CA ALA A 48 5.95 1.09 -6.97
C ALA A 48 5.73 -0.37 -6.56
N GLY A 49 4.53 -0.70 -6.06
CA GLY A 49 4.14 -2.07 -5.71
C GLY A 49 4.13 -3.01 -6.92
N VAL A 50 3.61 -2.56 -8.07
CA VAL A 50 3.65 -3.34 -9.33
C VAL A 50 5.09 -3.59 -9.78
N ASN A 51 5.96 -2.58 -9.71
CA ASN A 51 7.37 -2.76 -10.08
C ASN A 51 8.07 -3.78 -9.17
N LEU A 52 7.80 -3.72 -7.85
CA LEU A 52 8.33 -4.71 -6.91
C LEU A 52 7.81 -6.12 -7.22
N MET A 53 6.51 -6.25 -7.52
CA MET A 53 5.91 -7.52 -7.93
C MET A 53 6.59 -8.08 -9.20
N TYR A 54 6.84 -7.25 -10.22
CA TYR A 54 7.56 -7.68 -11.42
C TYR A 54 9.00 -8.10 -11.14
N ALA A 55 9.71 -7.39 -10.25
CA ALA A 55 11.06 -7.80 -9.87
C ALA A 55 11.08 -9.18 -9.20
N VAL A 56 10.17 -9.43 -8.25
CA VAL A 56 10.03 -10.74 -7.59
C VAL A 56 9.60 -11.81 -8.59
N GLY A 57 8.61 -11.48 -9.45
CA GLY A 57 8.10 -12.35 -10.49
C GLY A 57 9.17 -12.78 -11.49
N ALA A 58 10.08 -11.88 -11.86
CA ALA A 58 11.20 -12.18 -12.76
C ALA A 58 12.16 -13.18 -12.12
N ILE A 59 12.53 -12.98 -10.84
CA ILE A 59 13.43 -13.89 -10.12
C ILE A 59 12.81 -15.29 -10.00
N VAL A 60 11.56 -15.38 -9.54
CA VAL A 60 10.86 -16.66 -9.38
C VAL A 60 10.60 -17.31 -10.76
N GLY A 61 10.32 -16.51 -11.79
CA GLY A 61 10.16 -16.97 -13.17
C GLY A 61 11.41 -17.65 -13.71
N LEU A 62 12.60 -17.06 -13.49
CA LEU A 62 13.88 -17.66 -13.87
C LEU A 62 14.12 -18.99 -13.13
N ILE A 63 13.85 -19.03 -11.82
CA ILE A 63 13.96 -20.28 -11.03
C ILE A 63 13.02 -21.37 -11.58
N GLY A 64 11.79 -21.01 -11.94
CA GLY A 64 10.83 -21.92 -12.56
C GLY A 64 11.30 -22.45 -13.91
N ALA A 65 11.91 -21.61 -14.74
CA ALA A 65 12.47 -22.01 -16.03
C ALA A 65 13.59 -23.05 -15.86
N VAL A 66 14.49 -22.85 -14.88
CA VAL A 66 15.53 -23.83 -14.56
C VAL A 66 14.94 -25.18 -14.13
N LYS A 67 13.86 -25.19 -13.35
CA LYS A 67 13.17 -26.43 -12.96
C LYS A 67 12.55 -27.17 -14.15
N VAL A 68 11.91 -26.43 -15.07
CA VAL A 68 11.36 -27.00 -16.31
C VAL A 68 12.48 -27.61 -17.15
N TYR A 69 13.58 -26.88 -17.32
CA TYR A 69 14.76 -27.38 -18.03
C TYR A 69 15.33 -28.65 -17.40
N GLN A 70 15.46 -28.70 -16.08
CA GLN A 70 15.95 -29.89 -15.37
C GLN A 70 15.05 -31.11 -15.62
N LYS A 71 13.72 -30.96 -15.50
CA LYS A 71 12.74 -32.02 -15.77
C LYS A 71 12.78 -32.50 -17.22
N TRP A 72 12.96 -31.57 -18.17
CA TRP A 72 13.10 -31.89 -19.58
C TRP A 72 14.33 -32.77 -19.84
N ASN A 73 15.47 -32.41 -19.26
CA ASN A 73 16.71 -33.17 -19.42
C ASN A 73 16.69 -34.52 -18.69
N SER A 74 15.90 -34.66 -17.62
CA SER A 74 15.74 -35.94 -16.92
C SER A 74 14.73 -36.88 -17.57
N GLY A 75 14.06 -36.48 -18.66
CA GLY A 75 13.03 -37.29 -19.32
C GLY A 75 11.76 -37.47 -18.48
N ASP A 76 11.46 -36.53 -17.60
CA ASP A 76 10.29 -36.60 -16.72
C ASP A 76 8.98 -36.45 -17.53
N HIS A 77 8.05 -37.38 -17.34
CA HIS A 77 6.77 -37.40 -18.07
C HIS A 77 5.89 -36.18 -17.76
N ASP A 78 6.06 -35.56 -16.60
CA ASP A 78 5.30 -34.38 -16.16
C ASP A 78 5.88 -33.04 -16.67
N THR A 79 6.95 -33.06 -17.49
CA THR A 79 7.61 -31.84 -17.96
C THR A 79 6.63 -30.87 -18.63
N GLY A 80 5.72 -31.37 -19.48
CA GLY A 80 4.73 -30.53 -20.16
C GLY A 80 3.76 -29.85 -19.18
N LYS A 81 3.32 -30.57 -18.14
CA LYS A 81 2.44 -30.04 -17.10
C LYS A 81 3.15 -28.95 -16.28
N VAL A 82 4.40 -29.18 -15.90
CA VAL A 82 5.20 -28.21 -15.13
C VAL A 82 5.53 -26.98 -15.97
N ALA A 83 5.87 -27.16 -17.25
CA ALA A 83 6.11 -26.06 -18.19
C ALA A 83 4.86 -25.20 -18.40
N ALA A 84 3.70 -25.83 -18.59
CA ALA A 84 2.44 -25.12 -18.75
C ALA A 84 2.04 -24.35 -17.47
N ALA A 85 2.20 -24.95 -16.30
CA ALA A 85 1.92 -24.29 -15.02
C ALA A 85 2.85 -23.09 -14.78
N TRP A 86 4.14 -23.23 -15.07
CA TRP A 86 5.11 -22.14 -14.98
C TRP A 86 4.75 -21.00 -15.94
N PHE A 87 4.52 -21.32 -17.22
CA PHE A 87 4.19 -20.33 -18.23
C PHE A 87 2.89 -19.59 -17.91
N GLY A 88 1.84 -20.32 -17.53
CA GLY A 88 0.57 -19.74 -17.11
C GLY A 88 0.72 -18.79 -15.91
N SER A 89 1.57 -19.15 -14.95
CA SER A 89 1.88 -18.28 -13.80
C SER A 89 2.58 -16.98 -14.21
N CYS A 90 3.52 -17.05 -15.16
CA CYS A 90 4.21 -15.87 -15.68
C CYS A 90 3.24 -14.93 -16.42
N VAL A 91 2.38 -15.47 -17.28
CA VAL A 91 1.36 -14.69 -18.01
C VAL A 91 0.38 -14.04 -17.05
N PHE A 92 -0.10 -14.79 -16.05
CA PHE A 92 -1.00 -14.27 -15.02
C PHE A 92 -0.41 -13.07 -14.28
N LEU A 93 0.85 -13.14 -13.87
CA LEU A 93 1.54 -12.06 -13.15
C LEU A 93 1.63 -10.77 -13.98
N VAL A 94 1.80 -10.87 -15.31
CA VAL A 94 1.79 -9.69 -16.19
C VAL A 94 0.40 -9.08 -16.30
N ILE A 95 -0.63 -9.91 -16.47
CA ILE A 95 -2.02 -9.46 -16.70
C ILE A 95 -2.65 -8.88 -15.42
N VAL A 96 -2.31 -9.41 -14.23
CA VAL A 96 -2.94 -9.00 -12.97
C VAL A 96 -2.74 -7.52 -12.69
N ALA A 97 -1.60 -6.95 -13.08
CA ALA A 97 -1.35 -5.52 -12.92
C ALA A 97 -2.37 -4.67 -13.69
N THR A 98 -2.74 -5.07 -14.90
CA THR A 98 -3.73 -4.37 -15.73
C THR A 98 -5.14 -4.51 -15.16
N VAL A 99 -5.50 -5.69 -14.67
CA VAL A 99 -6.81 -5.93 -14.05
C VAL A 99 -6.98 -5.09 -12.78
N ILE A 100 -5.96 -5.08 -11.90
CA ILE A 100 -6.03 -4.31 -10.67
C ILE A 100 -6.04 -2.81 -10.97
N ARG A 101 -5.23 -2.34 -11.93
CA ARG A 101 -5.30 -0.96 -12.45
C ARG A 101 -6.71 -0.57 -12.88
N SER A 102 -7.39 -1.47 -13.60
CA SER A 102 -8.77 -1.25 -14.04
C SER A 102 -9.77 -1.15 -12.89
N PHE A 103 -9.60 -1.90 -11.79
CA PHE A 103 -10.49 -1.80 -10.62
C PHE A 103 -10.32 -0.50 -9.85
N PHE A 104 -9.08 -0.02 -9.76
CA PHE A 104 -8.80 1.23 -9.06
C PHE A 104 -8.91 2.45 -9.99
N GLY A 105 -8.89 2.32 -11.31
CA GLY A 105 -8.85 3.48 -12.23
C GLY A 105 -7.53 4.24 -12.14
N VAL A 106 -6.41 3.50 -12.17
CA VAL A 106 -5.01 3.98 -12.16
C VAL A 106 -4.18 3.34 -13.27
#